data_AF-A0A957U5G8-F1
#
_entry.id   AF-A0A957U5G8-F1
#
_cell.length_a   1.000
_cell.length_b   1.000
_cell.length_c   1.000
_cell.angle_alpha   90.00
_cell.angle_beta   90.00
_cell.angle_gamma   90.00
#
_symmetry.space_group_name_H-M   'P 1'
#
loop_
_entity.id
_entity.type
_entity.pdbx_description
1 polymer ?
#
loop_
_entity_poly.entity_id
_entity_poly.type
_entity_poly.pdbx_seq_one_letter_code
_entity_poly.pdbx_strand_id
1 'polypeptide(L)'
;MGENYIDQLRAAGYKITSSRSAVLDVIAQEGEHLNPAEILEHARSIHPKLGRATVYRTLELLTELGVVRPIYVGENGPNYIRAQGGHHHMVCSC
;
A
#
# COMPACT_ATOMS: atom_id res chain seq x y z
N MET A 1 -7.74 5.78 17.02
CA MET A 1 -6.32 6.13 16.81
C MET A 1 -5.94 5.74 15.40
N GLY A 2 -5.85 6.70 14.48
CA GLY A 2 -5.40 6.42 13.11
C GLY A 2 -3.90 6.17 13.12
N GLU A 3 -3.48 4.96 12.79
CA GLU A 3 -2.07 4.63 12.56
C GLU A 3 -1.52 5.56 11.47
N ASN A 4 -0.54 6.40 11.81
CA ASN A 4 0.02 7.37 10.88
C ASN A 4 1.06 6.68 9.99
N TYR A 5 0.60 5.93 8.99
CA TYR A 5 1.48 5.27 8.01
C TYR A 5 2.42 6.25 7.30
N ILE A 6 2.00 7.50 7.14
CA ILE A 6 2.82 8.60 6.63
C ILE A 6 4.09 8.78 7.49
N ASP A 7 3.98 8.62 8.80
CA ASP A 7 5.10 8.72 9.73
C ASP A 7 6.05 7.52 9.61
N GLN A 8 5.51 6.30 9.50
CA GLN A 8 6.32 5.10 9.26
C GLN A 8 7.13 5.18 7.97
N LEU A 9 6.51 5.67 6.89
CA LEU A 9 7.17 5.87 5.61
C LEU A 9 8.24 6.97 5.67
N ARG A 10 7.97 8.06 6.40
CA ARG A 10 8.97 9.11 6.65
C ARG A 10 10.14 8.58 7.47
N ALA A 11 9.86 7.79 8.51
CA ALA A 11 10.88 7.15 9.35
C ALA A 11 11.73 6.14 8.56
N ALA A 12 11.13 5.46 7.57
CA ALA A 12 11.83 4.58 6.63
C ALA A 12 12.58 5.35 5.51
N GLY A 13 12.57 6.69 5.52
CA GLY A 13 13.31 7.52 4.56
C GLY A 13 12.62 7.71 3.18
N TYR A 14 11.37 7.26 3.03
CA TYR A 14 10.64 7.38 1.77
C TYR A 14 9.94 8.73 1.63
N LYS A 15 10.14 9.37 0.48
CA LYS A 15 9.40 10.57 0.11
C LYS A 15 7.92 10.24 -0.12
N ILE A 16 7.05 10.85 0.69
CA ILE A 16 5.59 10.80 0.50
C ILE A 16 5.22 11.77 -0.62
N THR A 17 4.68 11.23 -1.71
CA THR A 17 4.08 12.00 -2.81
C THR A 17 2.56 11.87 -2.73
N SER A 18 1.82 12.81 -3.34
CA SER A 18 0.34 12.79 -3.35
C SER A 18 -0.21 11.47 -3.90
N SER A 19 0.47 10.88 -4.89
CA SER A 19 0.10 9.58 -5.46
C SER A 19 0.23 8.43 -4.46
N ARG A 20 1.32 8.39 -3.67
CA ARG A 20 1.51 7.38 -2.62
C ARG A 20 0.50 7.56 -1.50
N SER A 21 0.27 8.81 -1.09
CA SER A 21 -0.71 9.14 -0.05
C SER A 21 -2.11 8.68 -0.42
N ALA A 22 -2.52 8.82 -1.68
CA ALA A 22 -3.83 8.34 -2.14
C ALA A 22 -3.98 6.82 -2.01
N VAL A 23 -2.97 6.05 -2.38
CA VAL A 23 -2.99 4.59 -2.25
C VAL A 23 -3.05 4.15 -0.77
N LEU A 24 -2.27 4.82 0.09
CA LEU A 24 -2.29 4.59 1.54
C LEU A 24 -3.63 4.90 2.18
N ASP A 25 -4.26 6.01 1.78
CA ASP A 25 -5.55 6.42 2.30
C ASP A 25 -6.64 5.39 1.96
N VAL A 26 -6.63 4.88 0.73
CA VAL A 26 -7.52 3.78 0.30
C VAL A 26 -7.30 2.52 1.14
N ILE A 27 -6.04 2.08 1.30
CA ILE A 27 -5.74 0.89 2.10
C ILE A 27 -6.15 1.07 3.57
N ALA A 28 -6.00 2.29 4.10
CA ALA A 28 -6.37 2.62 5.47
C ALA A 28 -7.89 2.65 5.68
N GLN A 29 -8.67 3.08 4.68
CA GLN A 29 -10.14 3.20 4.73
C GLN A 29 -10.87 1.92 4.34
N GLU A 30 -10.55 1.34 3.19
CA GLU A 30 -11.31 0.24 2.55
C GLU A 30 -10.88 -1.15 3.06
N GLY A 31 -9.68 -1.26 3.65
CA GLY A 31 -9.32 -2.41 4.47
C GLY A 31 -8.85 -3.66 3.71
N GLU A 32 -9.08 -4.82 4.32
CA GLU A 32 -8.20 -5.99 4.21
C GLU A 32 -8.20 -6.68 2.85
N HIS A 33 -9.18 -6.59 1.95
CA HIS A 33 -9.20 -7.48 0.77
C HIS A 33 -9.35 -6.71 -0.55
N LEU A 34 -8.37 -5.86 -0.91
CA LEU A 34 -8.44 -5.07 -2.13
C LEU A 34 -7.54 -5.62 -3.23
N ASN A 35 -8.08 -5.79 -4.43
CA ASN A 35 -7.26 -6.10 -5.60
C ASN A 35 -6.65 -4.79 -6.17
N PRO A 36 -5.54 -4.86 -6.95
CA PRO A 36 -4.89 -3.67 -7.50
C PRO A 36 -5.79 -2.78 -8.37
N ALA A 37 -6.82 -3.34 -9.01
CA ALA A 37 -7.75 -2.59 -9.84
C ALA A 37 -8.70 -1.74 -8.99
N GLU A 38 -9.25 -2.31 -7.90
CA GLU A 38 -10.06 -1.56 -6.92
C GLU A 38 -9.22 -0.46 -6.30
N ILE A 39 -8.00 -0.77 -5.84
CA ILE A 39 -7.10 0.21 -5.23
C ILE A 39 -6.86 1.38 -6.19
N LEU A 40 -6.65 1.10 -7.48
CA LEU A 40 -6.52 2.15 -8.49
C LEU A 40 -7.81 2.96 -8.63
N GLU A 41 -8.97 2.32 -8.69
CA GLU A 41 -10.25 3.01 -8.86
C GLU A 41 -10.53 3.95 -7.70
N HIS A 42 -10.44 3.47 -6.46
CA HIS A 42 -10.59 4.30 -5.26
C HIS A 42 -9.53 5.40 -5.19
N ALA A 43 -8.27 5.08 -5.49
CA ALA A 43 -7.20 6.06 -5.42
C ALA A 43 -7.29 7.10 -6.55
N ARG A 44 -7.97 6.79 -7.67
CA ARG A 44 -8.28 7.77 -8.72
C ARG A 44 -9.36 8.77 -8.29
N SER A 45 -10.26 8.39 -7.38
CA SER A 45 -11.19 9.36 -6.76
C SER A 45 -10.46 10.44 -5.97
N ILE A 46 -9.30 10.11 -5.38
CA ILE A 46 -8.45 11.07 -4.65
C ILE A 46 -7.46 11.76 -5.60
N HIS A 47 -6.85 10.99 -6.50
CA HIS A 47 -5.83 11.46 -7.44
C HIS A 47 -6.12 10.98 -8.87
N PRO A 48 -6.90 11.73 -9.68
CA PRO A 48 -7.38 11.25 -10.98
C PRO A 48 -6.28 10.98 -12.01
N LYS A 49 -5.08 11.54 -11.81
CA LYS A 49 -3.88 11.31 -12.63
C LYS A 49 -3.07 10.07 -12.22
N LEU A 50 -3.53 9.29 -11.24
CA LEU A 50 -2.84 8.10 -10.78
C LEU A 50 -2.83 7.03 -11.88
N GLY A 51 -1.63 6.57 -12.23
CA GLY A 51 -1.45 5.48 -13.18
C GLY A 51 -1.37 4.12 -12.48
N ARG A 52 -1.74 3.05 -13.21
CA ARG A 52 -1.56 1.65 -12.79
C ARG A 52 -0.14 1.37 -12.30
N ALA A 53 0.87 1.78 -13.06
CA ALA A 53 2.27 1.58 -12.70
C ALA A 53 2.65 2.18 -11.34
N THR A 54 2.06 3.33 -10.98
CA THR A 54 2.29 3.97 -9.68
C THR A 54 1.65 3.19 -8.55
N VAL A 55 0.46 2.61 -8.77
CA VAL A 55 -0.20 1.73 -7.79
C VAL A 55 0.65 0.51 -7.52
N TYR A 56 1.05 -0.24 -8.54
CA TYR A 56 1.88 -1.43 -8.36
C TYR A 56 3.21 -1.12 -7.66
N ARG A 57 3.92 -0.05 -8.09
CA ARG A 57 5.16 0.38 -7.41
C ARG A 57 4.95 0.79 -5.96
N THR A 58 3.79 1.35 -5.64
CA THR A 58 3.47 1.72 -4.26
C THR A 58 3.11 0.48 -3.44
N LEU A 59 2.36 -0.46 -4.00
CA LEU A 59 2.03 -1.72 -3.34
C LEU A 59 3.27 -2.57 -3.08
N GLU A 60 4.20 -2.63 -4.02
CA GLU A 60 5.50 -3.29 -3.87
C GLU A 60 6.26 -2.68 -2.69
N LEU A 61 6.41 -1.34 -2.66
CA LEU A 61 7.03 -0.63 -1.55
C LEU A 61 6.33 -0.88 -0.21
N LEU A 62 5.00 -0.82 -0.17
CA LEU A 62 4.24 -1.06 1.05
C LEU A 62 4.37 -2.53 1.51
N THR A 63 4.59 -3.45 0.58
CA THR A 63 4.88 -4.86 0.88
C THR A 63 6.28 -5.02 1.46
N GLU A 64 7.29 -4.37 0.88
CA GLU A 64 8.67 -4.34 1.41
C GLU A 64 8.73 -3.73 2.81
N LEU A 65 7.90 -2.72 3.08
CA LEU A 65 7.80 -2.08 4.39
C LEU A 65 6.97 -2.89 5.40
N GLY A 66 6.37 -4.01 5.00
CA GLY A 66 5.50 -4.80 5.85
C GLY A 66 4.24 -4.06 6.30
N VAL A 67 3.77 -3.08 5.51
CA VAL A 67 2.51 -2.36 5.74
C VAL A 67 1.33 -3.13 5.15
N VAL A 68 1.55 -3.74 3.98
CA VAL A 68 0.59 -4.64 3.34
C VAL A 68 1.25 -5.96 2.98
N ARG A 69 0.45 -6.98 2.72
CA ARG A 69 0.91 -8.25 2.15
C ARG A 69 -0.04 -8.73 1.06
N PRO A 70 0.49 -9.26 -0.05
CA PRO A 70 -0.34 -9.93 -1.04
C PRO A 70 -0.84 -11.27 -0.48
N ILE A 71 -2.11 -11.58 -0.73
CA ILE A 71 -2.74 -12.87 -0.49
C ILE A 71 -3.40 -13.32 -1.79
N TYR A 72 -3.42 -14.63 -2.01
CA TYR A 72 -4.07 -15.22 -3.17
C TYR A 72 -5.42 -15.78 -2.72
N VAL A 73 -6.50 -15.07 -3.01
CA VAL A 73 -7.87 -15.52 -2.70
C VAL A 73 -8.52 -15.94 -4.01
N GLY A 74 -8.50 -17.25 -4.28
CA GLY A 74 -9.06 -17.83 -5.50
C GLY A 74 -8.26 -17.51 -6.76
N GLU A 75 -8.94 -17.38 -7.90
CA GLU A 75 -8.33 -17.26 -9.24
C GLU A 75 -8.19 -15.81 -9.76
N ASN A 76 -8.66 -14.80 -9.00
CA ASN A 76 -8.75 -13.41 -9.47
C ASN A 76 -7.46 -12.58 -9.28
N GLY A 77 -6.33 -13.24 -9.02
CA GLY A 77 -5.03 -12.59 -8.78
C GLY A 77 -4.77 -12.25 -7.30
N PRO A 78 -3.66 -11.54 -7.01
CA PRO A 78 -3.29 -11.21 -5.65
C PRO A 78 -4.17 -10.06 -5.11
N ASN A 79 -4.83 -10.31 -3.98
CA ASN A 79 -5.45 -9.27 -3.17
C ASN A 79 -4.43 -8.77 -2.16
N TYR A 80 -4.51 -7.50 -1.78
CA TYR A 80 -3.61 -6.90 -0.80
C TYR A 80 -4.35 -6.66 0.49
N ILE A 81 -3.75 -7.15 1.58
CA ILE A 81 -4.29 -6.99 2.93
C ILE A 81 -3.34 -6.20 3.80
N ARG A 82 -3.89 -5.49 4.79
CA ARG A 82 -3.06 -4.83 5.81
C ARG A 82 -2.29 -5.89 6.58
N ALA A 83 -0.99 -5.67 6.73
CA ALA A 83 -0.18 -6.49 7.60
C ALA A 83 -0.50 -6.07 9.05
N GLN A 84 -1.42 -6.77 9.70
CA GLN A 84 -1.68 -6.59 11.14
C GLN A 84 -0.46 -7.10 11.91
N GLY A 85 0.39 -6.18 12.39
CA GLY A 85 1.53 -6.49 13.25
C GLY A 85 2.73 -7.06 12.51
N GLY A 86 3.66 -6.19 12.17
CA GLY A 86 4.92 -6.58 11.55
C GLY A 86 5.99 -5.50 11.67
N HIS A 87 6.36 -5.14 12.89
CA HIS A 87 7.68 -4.55 13.14
C HIS A 87 8.74 -5.58 12.71
N HIS A 88 9.08 -5.62 11.43
CA HIS A 88 10.22 -6.38 10.96
C HIS A 88 10.98 -5.55 9.92
N HIS A 89 11.67 -4.53 10.44
CA HIS A 89 12.89 -4.04 9.80
C HIS A 89 13.88 -5.21 9.71
N MET A 90 13.88 -5.91 8.59
CA MET A 90 15.08 -6.54 8.08
C MET A 90 15.12 -6.33 6.58
N VAL A 91 15.52 -5.12 6.18
CA VAL A 91 16.13 -4.91 4.87
C VAL A 91 17.46 -5.65 4.91
N CYS A 92 17.49 -6.90 4.42
CA CYS A 92 18.73 -7.59 4.15
C CYS A 92 19.20 -7.16 2.76
N SER A 93 20.21 -6.31 2.71
CA SER A 93 21.00 -6.07 1.51
C SER A 93 22.23 -6.98 1.61
N CYS A 94 22.19 -8.12 0.93
CA CYS A 94 23.36 -8.95 0.61
C CYS A 94 23.30 -9.33 -0.87
#